data_AF-F0GUJ2-F1
#
_entry.id   AF-F0GUJ2-F1
#
_cell.length_a   1.000
_cell.length_b   1.000
_cell.length_c   1.000
_cell.angle_alpha   90.00
_cell.angle_beta   90.00
_cell.angle_gamma   90.00
#
_symmetry.space_group_name_H-M   'P 1'
#
loop_
_entity.id
_entity.type
_entity.pdbx_description
1 polymer ?
#
loop_
_entity_poly.entity_id
_entity_poly.type
_entity_poly.pdbx_seq_one_letter_code
_entity_poly.pdbx_strand_id
1 'polypeptide(L)'
;MAVEKMHLVNITSRLENLEDFLEDVIELGDIEPVDAFNQVASRAFSIRASKENVELTEDISTISSFDKPNKAIIDKLNVMKDFFNIENAKNNKNKFIEAEDVDEIYDNLQALIDKKNDLEKKLDKLYEYKANLEILDKYGIDISKVKNLKYFDHRYGEVSKDGRFILKNNYDNIPSLILHLDNSLDNMSLDYLDELISLDNETAKLRRDTDQIVGNEKDNTFKVINELDRKYQDLTKSKSDEAYTSIMNEAEAKKSEIDDEYKAKKEKLGKIYDDYSEDIVDDITKSILEERYK
;
A
#
# COMPACT_ATOMS: atom_id res chain seq x y z
N MET A 1 -24.62 -22.76 68.96
CA MET A 1 -23.33 -22.13 68.65
C MET A 1 -22.97 -21.27 69.85
N ALA A 2 -21.92 -21.63 70.58
CA ALA A 2 -21.39 -20.76 71.62
C ALA A 2 -20.67 -19.60 70.91
N VAL A 3 -21.10 -18.37 71.14
CA VAL A 3 -20.37 -17.19 70.69
C VAL A 3 -19.19 -17.05 71.64
N GLU A 4 -17.98 -17.10 71.11
CA GLU A 4 -16.75 -16.94 71.86
C GLU A 4 -16.71 -15.52 72.45
N LYS A 5 -16.41 -15.40 73.74
CA LYS A 5 -16.38 -14.09 74.41
C LYS A 5 -15.06 -13.40 74.07
N MET A 6 -15.11 -12.39 73.20
CA MET A 6 -13.97 -11.52 72.94
C MET A 6 -13.77 -10.53 74.09
N HIS A 7 -12.52 -10.33 74.49
CA HIS A 7 -12.14 -9.37 75.51
C HIS A 7 -11.30 -8.25 74.88
N LEU A 8 -11.69 -7.00 75.11
CA LEU A 8 -10.89 -5.84 74.72
C LEU A 8 -9.69 -5.72 75.66
N VAL A 9 -8.49 -5.82 75.11
CA VAL A 9 -7.23 -5.70 75.86
C VAL A 9 -6.46 -4.50 75.34
N ASN A 10 -5.96 -3.67 76.25
CA ASN A 10 -5.05 -2.58 75.94
C ASN A 10 -3.63 -3.07 76.16
N ILE A 11 -2.80 -2.97 75.12
CA ILE A 11 -1.43 -3.46 75.12
C ILE A 11 -0.50 -2.28 74.89
N THR A 12 0.55 -2.19 75.72
CA THR A 12 1.58 -1.15 75.62
C THR A 12 2.94 -1.83 75.76
N SER A 13 3.86 -1.55 74.84
CA SER A 13 5.25 -2.02 74.90
C SER A 13 6.21 -0.83 74.87
N ARG A 14 7.43 -1.03 75.38
CA ARG A 14 8.53 -0.07 75.17
C ARG A 14 8.93 -0.11 73.71
N LEU A 15 9.28 1.05 73.14
CA LEU A 15 9.70 1.15 71.73
C LEU A 15 10.86 0.21 71.40
N GLU A 16 11.80 0.04 72.34
CA GLU A 16 12.97 -0.85 72.23
C GLU A 16 12.60 -2.34 72.00
N ASN A 17 11.42 -2.76 72.46
CA ASN A 17 10.95 -4.15 72.35
C ASN A 17 9.72 -4.27 71.46
N LEU A 18 9.41 -3.27 70.64
CA LEU A 18 8.17 -3.23 69.88
C LEU A 18 8.14 -4.31 68.78
N GLU A 19 9.26 -4.53 68.09
CA GLU A 19 9.36 -5.49 66.97
C GLU A 19 9.14 -6.93 67.45
N ASP A 20 9.95 -7.39 68.41
CA ASP A 20 9.81 -8.73 69.03
C ASP A 20 8.40 -8.95 69.58
N PHE A 21 7.84 -7.92 70.23
CA PHE A 21 6.50 -7.99 70.80
C PHE A 21 5.40 -8.12 69.73
N LEU A 22 5.52 -7.40 68.61
CA LEU A 22 4.56 -7.49 67.50
C LEU A 22 4.64 -8.83 66.80
N GLU A 23 5.85 -9.40 66.65
CA GLU A 23 6.04 -10.75 66.10
C GLU A 23 5.31 -11.79 66.96
N ASP A 24 5.53 -11.77 68.27
CA ASP A 24 4.84 -12.66 69.23
C ASP A 24 3.31 -12.53 69.16
N VAL A 25 2.78 -11.30 69.05
CA VAL A 25 1.34 -11.03 68.94
C VAL A 25 0.75 -11.55 67.63
N ILE A 26 1.48 -11.40 66.52
CA ILE A 26 1.05 -11.90 65.21
C ILE A 26 1.09 -13.43 65.19
N GLU A 27 2.12 -14.05 65.78
CA GLU A 27 2.25 -15.51 65.89
C GLU A 27 1.15 -16.13 66.75
N LEU A 28 0.69 -15.44 67.79
CA LEU A 28 -0.39 -15.92 68.67
C LEU A 28 -1.71 -16.13 67.88
N GLY A 29 -1.98 -15.32 66.85
CA GLY A 29 -3.12 -15.47 65.94
C GLY A 29 -4.52 -15.22 66.52
N ASP A 30 -4.64 -15.09 67.85
CA ASP A 30 -5.90 -15.00 68.59
C ASP A 30 -6.32 -13.55 68.92
N ILE A 31 -5.65 -12.55 68.34
CA ILE A 31 -5.89 -11.12 68.62
C ILE A 31 -6.35 -10.41 67.34
N GLU A 32 -7.49 -9.72 67.43
CA GLU A 32 -7.95 -8.82 66.36
C GLU A 32 -7.52 -7.38 66.69
N PRO A 33 -6.61 -6.77 65.90
CA PRO A 33 -6.17 -5.41 66.16
C PRO A 33 -7.31 -4.43 65.86
N VAL A 34 -7.57 -3.54 66.82
CA VAL A 34 -8.57 -2.48 66.70
C VAL A 34 -7.85 -1.14 66.76
N ASP A 35 -8.34 -0.16 66.00
CA ASP A 35 -7.73 1.17 65.94
C ASP A 35 -7.75 1.86 67.31
N ALA A 36 -6.57 1.98 67.91
CA ALA A 36 -6.36 2.58 69.22
C ALA A 36 -6.78 4.05 69.27
N PHE A 37 -6.64 4.83 68.17
CA PHE A 37 -7.08 6.23 68.16
C PHE A 37 -8.59 6.36 68.33
N ASN A 38 -9.33 5.51 67.64
CA ASN A 38 -10.78 5.46 67.75
C ASN A 38 -11.23 4.99 69.15
N GLN A 39 -10.46 4.10 69.80
CA GLN A 39 -10.73 3.64 71.17
C GLN A 39 -10.34 4.64 72.26
N VAL A 40 -9.29 5.44 72.04
CA VAL A 40 -8.90 6.57 72.90
C VAL A 40 -9.93 7.70 72.79
N ALA A 41 -10.37 8.03 71.57
CA ALA A 41 -11.39 9.05 71.33
C ALA A 41 -12.76 8.68 71.93
N SER A 42 -13.13 7.40 71.92
CA SER A 42 -14.38 6.89 72.50
C SER A 42 -14.35 6.71 74.02
N ARG A 43 -13.22 7.00 74.69
CA ARG A 43 -12.95 6.79 76.13
C ARG A 43 -12.96 5.32 76.58
N ALA A 44 -12.91 4.36 75.65
CA ALA A 44 -12.81 2.93 75.96
C ALA A 44 -11.39 2.54 76.40
N PHE A 45 -10.37 3.27 75.93
CA PHE A 45 -9.00 3.18 76.41
C PHE A 45 -8.82 4.02 77.67
N SER A 46 -8.78 3.38 78.86
CA SER A 46 -8.56 4.08 80.14
C SER A 46 -7.35 3.53 80.87
N ILE A 47 -6.30 4.33 80.98
CA ILE A 47 -5.16 4.06 81.85
C ILE A 47 -5.50 4.62 83.23
N ARG A 48 -5.48 3.78 84.27
CA ARG A 48 -5.66 4.26 85.64
C ARG A 48 -4.42 5.05 86.05
N ALA A 49 -4.60 6.31 86.42
CA ALA A 49 -3.55 7.14 87.00
C ALA A 49 -3.07 6.54 88.33
N SER A 50 -1.99 5.76 88.26
CA SER A 50 -1.28 5.17 89.39
C SER A 50 0.18 5.62 89.32
N LYS A 51 0.94 5.48 90.41
CA LYS A 51 2.38 5.80 90.45
C LYS A 51 3.19 5.00 89.42
N GLU A 52 2.67 3.88 88.95
CA GLU A 52 3.28 2.97 87.98
C GLU A 52 2.96 3.34 86.52
N ASN A 53 1.88 4.11 86.28
CA ASN A 53 1.38 4.45 84.94
C ASN A 53 1.58 5.93 84.57
N VAL A 54 2.38 6.68 85.34
CA VAL A 54 2.57 8.13 85.14
C VAL A 54 3.23 8.39 83.78
N GLU A 55 4.28 7.65 83.44
CA GLU A 55 5.00 7.76 82.15
C GLU A 55 4.04 7.48 80.97
N LEU A 56 3.27 6.40 81.04
CA LEU A 56 2.27 6.03 80.01
C LEU A 56 1.17 7.09 79.84
N THR A 57 0.84 7.83 80.90
CA THR A 57 -0.19 8.89 80.86
C THR A 57 0.36 10.17 80.22
N GLU A 58 1.66 10.43 80.32
CA GLU A 58 2.34 11.56 79.69
C GLU A 58 2.51 11.31 78.18
N ASP A 59 2.91 10.10 77.81
CA ASP A 59 3.18 9.67 76.43
C ASP A 59 1.92 9.41 75.60
N ILE A 60 0.72 9.43 76.20
CA ILE A 60 -0.54 9.23 75.43
C ILE A 60 -0.75 10.33 74.37
N SER A 61 -0.13 11.50 74.57
CA SER A 61 -0.19 12.64 73.66
C SER A 61 0.71 12.51 72.43
N THR A 62 1.65 11.56 72.44
CA THR A 62 2.61 11.33 71.35
C THR A 62 2.25 10.12 70.48
N ILE A 63 1.11 9.45 70.76
CA ILE A 63 0.62 8.34 69.95
C ILE A 63 0.43 8.82 68.51
N SER A 64 1.08 8.12 67.57
CA SER A 64 0.95 8.28 66.13
C SER A 64 0.38 7.01 65.50
N SER A 65 -0.22 7.14 64.31
CA SER A 65 -0.66 5.97 63.53
C SER A 65 0.52 5.39 62.75
N PHE A 66 0.50 4.09 62.48
CA PHE A 66 1.44 3.47 61.55
C PHE A 66 1.23 3.95 60.12
N ASP A 67 2.32 4.06 59.37
CA ASP A 67 2.26 4.33 57.94
C ASP A 67 1.60 3.18 57.19
N LYS A 68 0.83 3.50 56.15
CA LYS A 68 0.18 2.50 55.32
C LYS A 68 1.24 1.73 54.52
N PRO A 69 1.04 0.42 54.28
CA PRO A 69 1.96 -0.36 53.46
C PRO A 69 2.09 0.27 52.07
N ASN A 70 3.32 0.35 51.57
CA ASN A 70 3.61 0.91 50.26
C ASN A 70 3.05 0.00 49.16
N LYS A 71 1.95 0.42 48.54
CA LYS A 71 1.27 -0.35 47.48
C LYS A 71 2.18 -0.68 46.30
N ALA A 72 3.14 0.19 45.98
CA ALA A 72 4.05 -0.03 44.85
C ALA A 72 4.93 -1.27 45.05
N ILE A 73 5.36 -1.54 46.30
CA ILE A 73 6.19 -2.71 46.62
C ILE A 73 5.37 -3.98 46.51
N ILE A 74 4.12 -3.95 46.99
CA ILE A 74 3.19 -5.07 46.87
C ILE A 74 2.94 -5.42 45.39
N ASP A 75 2.76 -4.40 44.54
CA ASP A 75 2.56 -4.60 43.10
C ASP A 75 3.80 -5.22 42.44
N LYS A 76 5.01 -4.75 42.77
CA LYS A 76 6.27 -5.35 42.29
C LYS A 76 6.41 -6.81 42.70
N LEU A 77 6.11 -7.15 43.95
CA LEU A 77 6.14 -8.53 44.44
C LEU A 77 5.14 -9.43 43.71
N ASN A 78 3.94 -8.94 43.39
CA ASN A 78 2.96 -9.69 42.61
C ASN A 78 3.46 -9.96 41.19
N VAL A 79 4.05 -8.96 40.51
CA VAL A 79 4.64 -9.14 39.18
C VAL A 79 5.75 -10.19 39.19
N MET A 80 6.63 -10.16 40.19
CA MET A 80 7.70 -11.15 40.32
C MET A 80 7.16 -12.55 40.61
N LYS A 81 6.14 -12.64 41.47
CA LYS A 81 5.45 -13.90 41.76
C LYS A 81 4.85 -14.53 40.51
N ASP A 82 4.17 -13.73 39.69
CA ASP A 82 3.58 -14.17 38.43
C ASP A 82 4.68 -14.54 37.41
N PHE A 83 5.79 -13.79 37.38
CA PHE A 83 6.92 -14.08 36.51
C PHE A 83 7.55 -15.44 36.80
N PHE A 84 7.77 -15.76 38.08
CA PHE A 84 8.36 -17.03 38.54
C PHE A 84 7.35 -18.16 38.76
N ASN A 85 6.05 -17.88 38.63
CA ASN A 85 4.97 -18.83 38.89
C ASN A 85 5.06 -19.45 40.30
N ILE A 86 5.31 -18.61 41.32
CA ILE A 86 5.47 -19.04 42.72
C ILE A 86 4.09 -19.16 43.36
N GLU A 87 3.76 -20.35 43.84
CA GLU A 87 2.57 -20.56 44.68
C GLU A 87 2.82 -20.06 46.11
N ASN A 88 1.77 -19.56 46.77
CA ASN A 88 1.87 -19.10 48.16
C ASN A 88 2.17 -20.29 49.08
N ALA A 89 3.42 -20.41 49.53
CA ALA A 89 3.78 -21.39 50.56
C ALA A 89 3.22 -20.93 51.93
N LYS A 90 2.52 -21.82 52.63
CA LYS A 90 2.03 -21.60 54.01
C LYS A 90 3.16 -21.82 55.04
N ASN A 91 4.30 -21.16 54.88
CA ASN A 91 5.39 -21.27 55.85
C ASN A 91 5.27 -20.16 56.89
N ASN A 92 5.16 -20.55 58.16
CA ASN A 92 5.00 -19.67 59.33
C ASN A 92 6.30 -18.91 59.72
N LYS A 93 7.17 -18.58 58.76
CA LYS A 93 8.40 -17.83 59.00
C LYS A 93 8.53 -16.74 57.96
N ASN A 94 7.62 -15.77 58.04
CA ASN A 94 7.65 -14.60 57.19
C ASN A 94 8.68 -13.64 57.77
N LYS A 95 9.89 -13.65 57.19
CA LYS A 95 10.87 -12.60 57.49
C LYS A 95 10.39 -11.29 56.88
N PHE A 96 10.54 -10.21 57.64
CA PHE A 96 10.40 -8.87 57.09
C PHE A 96 11.45 -8.69 55.98
N ILE A 97 11.02 -8.16 54.84
CA ILE A 97 11.90 -7.83 53.71
C ILE A 97 11.86 -6.32 53.58
N GLU A 98 13.04 -5.70 53.56
CA GLU A 98 13.16 -4.26 53.38
C GLU A 98 12.69 -3.85 51.99
N ALA A 99 12.10 -2.66 51.90
CA ALA A 99 11.63 -2.09 50.64
C ALA A 99 12.73 -2.00 49.58
N GLU A 100 13.94 -1.66 50.01
CA GLU A 100 15.09 -1.40 49.16
C GLU A 100 15.62 -2.69 48.51
N ASP A 101 15.57 -3.81 49.23
CA ASP A 101 15.93 -5.13 48.70
C ASP A 101 14.96 -5.57 47.60
N VAL A 102 13.66 -5.30 47.76
CA VAL A 102 12.64 -5.61 46.74
C VAL A 102 12.89 -4.78 45.48
N ASP A 103 13.21 -3.51 45.64
CA ASP A 103 13.49 -2.61 44.52
C ASP A 103 14.75 -3.05 43.74
N GLU A 104 15.83 -3.41 44.43
CA GLU A 104 17.05 -3.88 43.77
C GLU A 104 16.80 -5.16 42.95
N ILE A 105 16.08 -6.13 43.50
CA ILE A 105 15.78 -7.38 42.78
C ILE A 105 14.84 -7.10 41.61
N TYR A 106 13.84 -6.25 41.80
CA TYR A 106 12.89 -5.88 40.74
C TYR A 106 13.60 -5.18 39.58
N ASP A 107 14.47 -4.21 39.85
CA ASP A 107 15.19 -3.46 38.82
C ASP A 107 16.13 -4.36 38.00
N ASN A 108 16.75 -5.33 38.65
CA ASN A 108 17.57 -6.35 37.98
C ASN A 108 16.73 -7.28 37.07
N LEU A 109 15.47 -7.53 37.42
CA LEU A 109 14.59 -8.43 36.67
C LEU A 109 13.68 -7.73 35.66
N GLN A 110 13.47 -6.41 35.79
CA GLN A 110 12.55 -5.63 34.96
C GLN A 110 12.80 -5.86 33.47
N ALA A 111 14.07 -5.81 33.04
CA ALA A 111 14.44 -6.02 31.65
C ALA A 111 14.09 -7.44 31.14
N LEU A 112 14.17 -8.45 32.00
CA LEU A 112 13.81 -9.83 31.66
C LEU A 112 12.29 -10.03 31.65
N ILE A 113 11.57 -9.41 32.59
CA ILE A 113 10.11 -9.41 32.66
C ILE A 113 9.55 -8.78 31.38
N ASP A 114 10.04 -7.60 30.99
CA ASP A 114 9.62 -6.91 29.78
C ASP A 114 9.89 -7.74 28.53
N LYS A 115 11.06 -8.38 28.47
CA LYS A 115 11.43 -9.25 27.36
C LYS A 115 10.53 -10.49 27.26
N LYS A 116 10.19 -11.12 28.39
CA LYS A 116 9.24 -12.24 28.42
C LYS A 116 7.88 -11.81 27.88
N ASN A 117 7.34 -10.69 28.38
CA ASN A 117 6.04 -10.16 27.96
C ASN A 117 6.02 -9.80 26.46
N ASP A 118 7.10 -9.24 25.92
CA ASP A 118 7.22 -8.95 24.49
C ASP A 118 7.29 -10.25 23.65
N LEU A 119 8.01 -11.27 24.12
CA LEU A 119 8.07 -12.57 23.45
C LEU A 119 6.72 -13.29 23.47
N GLU A 120 5.97 -13.24 24.57
CA GLU A 120 4.61 -13.79 24.66
C GLU A 120 3.66 -13.09 23.69
N LYS A 121 3.66 -11.76 23.63
CA LYS A 121 2.88 -11.00 22.63
C LYS A 121 3.24 -11.35 21.20
N LYS A 122 4.53 -11.57 20.91
CA LYS A 122 5.00 -12.00 19.58
C LYS A 122 4.53 -13.42 19.28
N LEU A 123 4.56 -14.30 20.27
CA LEU A 123 4.11 -15.68 20.15
C LEU A 123 2.60 -15.74 19.83
N ASP A 124 1.79 -14.95 20.53
CA ASP A 124 0.34 -14.87 20.27
C ASP A 124 0.03 -14.44 18.84
N LYS A 125 0.72 -13.38 18.36
CA LYS A 125 0.61 -12.94 16.96
C LYS A 125 1.01 -14.04 15.97
N LEU A 126 2.08 -14.79 16.27
CA LEU A 126 2.52 -15.89 15.41
C LEU A 126 1.49 -17.02 15.37
N TYR A 127 0.82 -17.32 16.48
CA TYR A 127 -0.28 -18.28 16.51
C TYR A 127 -1.47 -17.82 15.67
N GLU A 128 -1.84 -16.54 15.74
CA GLU A 128 -2.88 -15.96 14.85
C GLU A 128 -2.49 -16.07 13.38
N TYR A 129 -1.26 -15.69 13.02
CA TYR A 129 -0.76 -15.84 11.65
C TYR A 129 -0.80 -17.30 11.18
N LYS A 130 -0.39 -18.24 12.04
CA LYS A 130 -0.45 -19.67 11.73
C LYS A 130 -1.88 -20.13 11.49
N ALA A 131 -2.82 -19.74 12.35
CA ALA A 131 -4.24 -20.09 12.19
C ALA A 131 -4.82 -19.54 10.88
N ASN A 132 -4.46 -18.30 10.51
CA ASN A 132 -4.88 -17.69 9.24
C ASN A 132 -4.34 -18.47 8.03
N LEU A 133 -3.08 -18.92 8.07
CA LEU A 133 -2.49 -19.74 7.01
C LEU A 133 -3.17 -21.12 6.92
N GLU A 134 -3.46 -21.75 8.05
CA GLU A 134 -4.17 -23.03 8.08
C GLU A 134 -5.57 -22.93 7.46
N ILE A 135 -6.27 -21.80 7.65
CA ILE A 135 -7.55 -21.53 6.98
C ILE A 135 -7.35 -21.43 5.47
N LEU A 136 -6.36 -20.67 5.01
CA LEU A 136 -6.08 -20.53 3.57
C LEU A 136 -5.77 -21.88 2.92
N ASP A 137 -4.95 -22.71 3.57
CA ASP A 137 -4.62 -24.06 3.11
C ASP A 137 -5.86 -24.98 3.08
N LYS A 138 -6.69 -24.94 4.14
CA LYS A 138 -7.92 -25.73 4.24
C LYS A 138 -8.88 -25.44 3.08
N TYR A 139 -8.99 -24.18 2.68
CA TYR A 139 -9.88 -23.75 1.59
C TYR A 139 -9.17 -23.67 0.22
N GLY A 140 -7.90 -24.07 0.14
CA GLY A 140 -7.15 -24.09 -1.12
C GLY A 140 -6.89 -22.72 -1.74
N ILE A 141 -6.90 -21.64 -0.94
CA ILE A 141 -6.67 -20.28 -1.43
C ILE A 141 -5.18 -20.08 -1.68
N ASP A 142 -4.80 -19.95 -2.95
CA ASP A 142 -3.43 -19.63 -3.34
C ASP A 142 -3.19 -18.11 -3.33
N ILE A 143 -2.55 -17.64 -2.25
CA ILE A 143 -2.13 -16.24 -2.08
C ILE A 143 -1.30 -15.74 -3.26
N SER A 144 -0.51 -16.62 -3.90
CA SER A 144 0.36 -16.25 -5.01
C SER A 144 -0.45 -15.85 -6.23
N LYS A 145 -1.62 -16.47 -6.46
CA LYS A 145 -2.53 -16.08 -7.54
C LYS A 145 -3.12 -14.71 -7.27
N VAL A 146 -3.56 -14.46 -6.05
CA VAL A 146 -4.13 -13.16 -5.64
C VAL A 146 -3.10 -12.03 -5.77
N LYS A 147 -1.85 -12.28 -5.37
CA LYS A 147 -0.76 -11.29 -5.47
C LYS A 147 -0.37 -10.92 -6.90
N ASN A 148 -0.60 -11.82 -7.85
CA ASN A 148 -0.17 -11.69 -9.23
C ASN A 148 -1.29 -11.27 -10.20
N LEU A 149 -2.44 -10.84 -9.67
CA LEU A 149 -3.51 -10.24 -10.46
C LEU A 149 -3.01 -8.95 -11.13
N LYS A 150 -3.40 -8.71 -12.38
CA LYS A 150 -2.89 -7.59 -13.18
C LYS A 150 -3.83 -6.39 -13.20
N TYR A 151 -5.11 -6.63 -13.01
CA TYR A 151 -6.19 -5.65 -13.13
C TYR A 151 -6.95 -5.43 -11.82
N PHE A 152 -6.63 -6.21 -10.79
CA PHE A 152 -7.18 -6.07 -9.44
C PHE A 152 -6.09 -5.76 -8.42
N ASP A 153 -6.36 -4.80 -7.54
CA ASP A 153 -5.52 -4.52 -6.36
C ASP A 153 -5.95 -5.42 -5.19
N HIS A 154 -5.01 -5.74 -4.30
CA HIS A 154 -5.25 -6.60 -3.15
C HIS A 154 -4.62 -6.02 -1.89
N ARG A 155 -5.30 -6.21 -0.75
CA ARG A 155 -4.81 -5.77 0.56
C ARG A 155 -5.12 -6.81 1.62
N TYR A 156 -4.17 -6.99 2.54
CA TYR A 156 -4.33 -7.83 3.72
C TYR A 156 -4.27 -6.93 4.96
N GLY A 157 -5.16 -7.18 5.92
CA GLY A 157 -5.17 -6.40 7.15
C GLY A 157 -6.19 -6.94 8.14
N GLU A 158 -6.03 -6.50 9.38
CA GLU A 158 -7.01 -6.69 10.43
C GLU A 158 -8.04 -5.56 10.38
N VAL A 159 -9.31 -5.90 10.58
CA VAL A 159 -10.40 -4.92 10.59
C VAL A 159 -11.19 -5.10 11.88
N SER A 160 -11.35 -4.02 12.64
CA SER A 160 -12.20 -4.01 13.83
C SER A 160 -13.67 -4.23 13.46
N LYS A 161 -14.52 -4.56 14.45
CA LYS A 161 -15.97 -4.72 14.22
C LYS A 161 -16.61 -3.47 13.59
N ASP A 162 -16.21 -2.29 14.04
CA ASP A 162 -16.71 -1.01 13.50
C ASP A 162 -16.17 -0.75 12.10
N GLY A 163 -14.88 -1.03 11.86
CA GLY A 163 -14.28 -0.96 10.53
C GLY A 163 -14.98 -1.86 9.52
N ARG A 164 -15.43 -3.04 9.95
CA ARG A 164 -16.19 -3.98 9.11
C ARG A 164 -17.53 -3.38 8.68
N PHE A 165 -18.21 -2.66 9.56
CA PHE A 165 -19.46 -1.98 9.22
C PHE A 165 -19.24 -0.86 8.22
N ILE A 166 -18.17 -0.07 8.39
CA ILE A 166 -17.79 0.98 7.44
C ILE A 166 -17.48 0.38 6.07
N LEU A 167 -16.70 -0.70 6.00
CA LEU A 167 -16.43 -1.41 4.75
C LEU A 167 -17.73 -1.91 4.13
N LYS A 168 -18.62 -2.53 4.92
CA LYS A 168 -19.92 -3.04 4.48
C LYS A 168 -20.79 -1.98 3.79
N ASN A 169 -20.84 -0.78 4.34
CA ASN A 169 -21.63 0.31 3.77
C ASN A 169 -21.02 0.94 2.51
N ASN A 170 -19.75 0.67 2.21
CA ASN A 170 -19.07 1.18 1.04
C ASN A 170 -18.99 0.18 -0.13
N TYR A 171 -19.52 -1.04 0.02
CA TYR A 171 -19.50 -2.06 -1.05
C TYR A 171 -20.14 -1.58 -2.35
N ASP A 172 -21.19 -0.77 -2.27
CA ASP A 172 -21.89 -0.27 -3.45
C ASP A 172 -21.02 0.72 -4.26
N ASN A 173 -20.01 1.33 -3.65
CA ASN A 173 -19.19 2.38 -4.26
C ASN A 173 -17.91 1.84 -4.93
N ILE A 174 -17.40 0.69 -4.49
CA ILE A 174 -16.17 0.09 -5.03
C ILE A 174 -16.39 -1.41 -5.24
N PRO A 175 -16.35 -1.89 -6.50
CA PRO A 175 -16.38 -3.33 -6.78
C PRO A 175 -15.21 -4.00 -6.08
N SER A 176 -15.49 -4.72 -4.99
CA SER A 176 -14.48 -5.32 -4.13
C SER A 176 -14.99 -6.64 -3.58
N LEU A 177 -14.07 -7.61 -3.47
CA LEU A 177 -14.30 -8.88 -2.80
C LEU A 177 -13.54 -8.84 -1.47
N ILE A 178 -14.25 -8.98 -0.35
CA ILE A 178 -13.61 -9.06 0.97
C ILE A 178 -13.77 -10.47 1.48
N LEU A 179 -12.64 -11.12 1.73
CA LEU A 179 -12.58 -12.46 2.29
C LEU A 179 -12.27 -12.36 3.78
N HIS A 180 -13.16 -12.89 4.61
CA HIS A 180 -12.94 -13.01 6.05
C HIS A 180 -12.30 -14.36 6.33
N LEU A 181 -11.04 -14.33 6.77
CA LEU A 181 -10.28 -15.55 7.11
C LEU A 181 -10.65 -16.03 8.52
N ASP A 182 -11.87 -16.50 8.68
CA ASP A 182 -12.34 -17.15 9.89
C ASP A 182 -13.05 -18.47 9.54
N ASN A 183 -13.56 -19.16 10.56
CA ASN A 183 -14.31 -20.41 10.36
C ASN A 183 -15.67 -20.21 9.65
N SER A 184 -16.04 -18.97 9.28
CA SER A 184 -17.26 -18.63 8.55
C SER A 184 -17.05 -18.39 7.06
N LEU A 185 -15.84 -18.64 6.53
CA LEU A 185 -15.59 -18.59 5.10
C LEU A 185 -16.51 -19.58 4.38
N ASP A 186 -17.35 -19.05 3.50
CA ASP A 186 -18.35 -19.81 2.74
C ASP A 186 -17.85 -20.13 1.31
N ASN A 187 -18.43 -21.16 0.72
CA ASN A 187 -18.09 -21.58 -0.64
C ASN A 187 -18.40 -20.49 -1.67
N MET A 188 -19.41 -19.64 -1.41
CA MET A 188 -19.79 -18.55 -2.30
C MET A 188 -18.67 -17.50 -2.44
N SER A 189 -18.00 -17.16 -1.34
CA SER A 189 -16.84 -16.26 -1.36
C SER A 189 -15.66 -16.84 -2.13
N LEU A 190 -15.48 -18.17 -2.08
CA LEU A 190 -14.45 -18.88 -2.84
C LEU A 190 -14.75 -18.89 -4.34
N ASP A 191 -16.01 -19.16 -4.71
CA ASP A 191 -16.45 -19.13 -6.11
C ASP A 191 -16.24 -17.74 -6.72
N TYR A 192 -16.54 -16.67 -5.97
CA TYR A 192 -16.26 -15.30 -6.40
C TYR A 192 -14.76 -15.00 -6.55
N LEU A 193 -13.91 -15.58 -5.71
CA LEU A 193 -12.46 -15.43 -5.85
C LEU A 193 -11.98 -16.09 -7.14
N ASP A 194 -12.45 -17.29 -7.44
CA ASP A 194 -12.11 -18.01 -8.67
C ASP A 194 -12.64 -17.28 -9.91
N GLU A 195 -13.86 -16.73 -9.85
CA GLU A 195 -14.43 -15.89 -10.91
C GLU A 195 -13.59 -14.64 -11.15
N LEU A 196 -13.14 -13.96 -10.09
CA LEU A 196 -12.30 -12.76 -10.20
C LEU A 196 -10.93 -13.08 -10.81
N ILE A 197 -10.32 -14.21 -10.44
CA ILE A 197 -9.07 -14.70 -11.06
C ILE A 197 -9.30 -15.03 -12.54
N SER A 198 -10.42 -15.66 -12.88
CA SER A 198 -10.77 -15.96 -14.28
C SER A 198 -10.94 -14.68 -15.09
N LEU A 199 -11.66 -13.70 -14.55
CA LEU A 199 -11.92 -12.42 -15.19
C LEU A 199 -10.62 -11.62 -15.44
N ASP A 200 -9.68 -11.62 -14.49
CA ASP A 200 -8.35 -10.99 -14.67
C ASP A 200 -7.59 -11.62 -15.84
N ASN A 201 -7.58 -12.96 -15.92
CA ASN A 201 -6.91 -13.71 -16.98
C ASN A 201 -7.55 -13.47 -18.35
N GLU A 202 -8.89 -13.45 -18.42
CA GLU A 202 -9.62 -13.17 -19.66
C GLU A 202 -9.39 -11.74 -20.12
N THR A 203 -9.43 -10.77 -19.21
CA THR A 203 -9.10 -9.36 -19.50
C THR A 203 -7.66 -9.22 -20.01
N ALA A 204 -6.71 -9.93 -19.39
CA ALA A 204 -5.33 -9.96 -19.85
C ALA A 204 -5.19 -10.50 -21.28
N LYS A 205 -5.96 -11.53 -21.62
CA LYS A 205 -5.98 -12.11 -22.96
C LYS A 205 -6.60 -11.14 -23.97
N LEU A 206 -7.79 -10.62 -23.68
CA LEU A 206 -8.48 -9.65 -24.55
C LEU A 206 -7.61 -8.42 -24.85
N ARG A 207 -6.86 -7.92 -23.86
CA ARG A 207 -5.93 -6.82 -24.08
C ARG A 207 -4.81 -7.17 -25.07
N ARG A 208 -4.17 -8.34 -24.89
CA ARG A 208 -3.12 -8.81 -25.82
C ARG A 208 -3.65 -8.97 -27.23
N ASP A 209 -4.83 -9.58 -27.38
CA ASP A 209 -5.47 -9.80 -28.68
C ASP A 209 -5.81 -8.45 -29.34
N THR A 210 -6.32 -7.50 -28.56
CA THR A 210 -6.61 -6.14 -29.04
C THR A 210 -5.34 -5.42 -29.49
N ASP A 211 -4.27 -5.45 -28.68
CA ASP A 211 -3.00 -4.83 -29.01
C ASP A 211 -2.40 -5.43 -30.31
N GLN A 212 -2.54 -6.74 -30.50
CA GLN A 212 -2.11 -7.43 -31.72
C GLN A 212 -2.93 -7.00 -32.94
N ILE A 213 -4.26 -6.92 -32.82
CA ILE A 213 -5.13 -6.45 -33.92
C ILE A 213 -4.78 -5.02 -34.31
N VAL A 214 -4.63 -4.12 -33.32
CA VAL A 214 -4.25 -2.73 -33.57
C VAL A 214 -2.88 -2.64 -34.24
N GLY A 215 -1.92 -3.49 -33.84
CA GLY A 215 -0.63 -3.60 -34.51
C GLY A 215 -0.75 -4.02 -35.97
N ASN A 216 -1.50 -5.09 -36.24
CA ASN A 216 -1.70 -5.60 -37.59
C ASN A 216 -2.40 -4.58 -38.51
N GLU A 217 -3.42 -3.87 -38.00
CA GLU A 217 -4.12 -2.85 -38.77
C GLU A 217 -3.23 -1.64 -39.09
N LYS A 218 -2.33 -1.24 -38.17
CA LYS A 218 -1.32 -0.22 -38.46
C LYS A 218 -0.40 -0.66 -39.60
N ASP A 219 0.12 -1.88 -39.52
CA ASP A 219 1.01 -2.43 -40.56
C ASP A 219 0.30 -2.55 -41.92
N ASN A 220 -0.96 -2.97 -41.92
CA ASN A 220 -1.78 -3.04 -43.12
C ASN A 220 -2.00 -1.65 -43.73
N THR A 221 -2.34 -0.66 -42.90
CA THR A 221 -2.50 0.74 -43.34
C THR A 221 -1.22 1.26 -43.98
N PHE A 222 -0.04 1.00 -43.39
CA PHE A 222 1.23 1.37 -43.99
C PHE A 222 1.50 0.69 -45.33
N LYS A 223 1.12 -0.59 -45.50
CA LYS A 223 1.23 -1.27 -46.79
C LYS A 223 0.34 -0.63 -47.85
N VAL A 224 -0.92 -0.35 -47.52
CA VAL A 224 -1.88 0.29 -48.43
C VAL A 224 -1.41 1.69 -48.83
N ILE A 225 -0.90 2.49 -47.89
CA ILE A 225 -0.34 3.82 -48.18
C ILE A 225 0.84 3.69 -49.17
N ASN A 226 1.78 2.78 -48.91
CA ASN A 226 2.91 2.57 -49.81
C ASN A 226 2.50 2.11 -51.21
N GLU A 227 1.49 1.24 -51.32
CA GLU A 227 0.94 0.82 -52.61
C GLU A 227 0.26 1.97 -53.36
N LEU A 228 -0.50 2.81 -52.66
CA LEU A 228 -1.12 4.01 -53.23
C LEU A 228 -0.07 4.99 -53.73
N ASP A 229 0.99 5.25 -52.95
CA ASP A 229 2.07 6.14 -53.34
C ASP A 229 2.79 5.63 -54.60
N ARG A 230 3.09 4.32 -54.67
CA ARG A 230 3.68 3.72 -55.88
C ARG A 230 2.77 3.87 -57.10
N LYS A 231 1.48 3.53 -56.96
CA LYS A 231 0.51 3.69 -58.07
C LYS A 231 0.39 5.14 -58.51
N TYR A 232 0.40 6.09 -57.58
CA TYR A 232 0.33 7.51 -57.88
C TYR A 232 1.58 7.99 -58.62
N GLN A 233 2.77 7.54 -58.20
CA GLN A 233 4.03 7.84 -58.89
C GLN A 233 4.06 7.26 -60.30
N ASP A 234 3.67 5.99 -60.46
CA ASP A 234 3.63 5.31 -61.76
C ASP A 234 2.63 5.99 -62.71
N LEU A 235 1.44 6.34 -62.22
CA LEU A 235 0.43 7.04 -63.02
C LEU A 235 0.90 8.44 -63.43
N THR A 236 1.50 9.18 -62.49
CA THR A 236 2.05 10.51 -62.77
C THR A 236 3.13 10.42 -63.85
N LYS A 237 4.03 9.44 -63.75
CA LYS A 237 5.08 9.21 -64.75
C LYS A 237 4.51 8.81 -66.12
N SER A 238 3.56 7.88 -66.16
CA SER A 238 2.89 7.48 -67.40
C SER A 238 2.21 8.66 -68.08
N LYS A 239 1.47 9.48 -67.32
CA LYS A 239 0.81 10.67 -67.87
C LYS A 239 1.80 11.76 -68.31
N SER A 240 2.92 11.94 -67.61
CA SER A 240 3.96 12.86 -68.05
C SER A 240 4.62 12.39 -69.34
N ASP A 241 4.87 11.09 -69.48
CA ASP A 241 5.48 10.49 -70.67
C ASP A 241 4.53 10.57 -71.88
N GLU A 242 3.23 10.31 -71.68
CA GLU A 242 2.18 10.51 -72.69
C GLU A 242 2.11 11.98 -73.15
N ALA A 243 2.07 12.92 -72.21
CA ALA A 243 2.03 14.35 -72.53
C ALA A 243 3.28 14.79 -73.30
N TYR A 244 4.47 14.34 -72.87
CA TYR A 244 5.72 14.63 -73.56
C TYR A 244 5.73 14.08 -75.00
N THR A 245 5.28 12.85 -75.18
CA THR A 245 5.19 12.21 -76.50
C THR A 245 4.21 12.93 -77.41
N SER A 246 3.05 13.35 -76.89
CA SER A 246 2.06 14.12 -77.66
C SER A 246 2.63 15.47 -78.11
N ILE A 247 3.28 16.20 -77.20
CA ILE A 247 3.92 17.48 -77.51
C ILE A 247 5.00 17.29 -78.59
N MET A 248 5.80 16.23 -78.49
CA MET A 248 6.88 15.98 -79.43
C MET A 248 6.34 15.62 -80.83
N ASN A 249 5.30 14.79 -80.90
CA ASN A 249 4.64 14.45 -82.16
C ASN A 249 4.00 15.68 -82.83
N GLU A 250 3.34 16.55 -82.06
CA GLU A 250 2.80 17.81 -82.57
C GLU A 250 3.90 18.74 -83.08
N ALA A 251 5.04 18.80 -82.38
CA ALA A 251 6.19 19.59 -82.80
C ALA A 251 6.80 19.05 -84.11
N GLU A 252 6.89 17.73 -84.27
CA GLU A 252 7.37 17.09 -85.51
C GLU A 252 6.42 17.33 -86.68
N ALA A 253 5.11 17.21 -86.47
CA ALA A 253 4.11 17.50 -87.50
C ALA A 253 4.23 18.96 -87.98
N LYS A 254 4.28 19.92 -87.06
CA LYS A 254 4.49 21.33 -87.38
C LYS A 254 5.81 21.58 -88.10
N LYS A 255 6.88 20.89 -87.71
CA LYS A 255 8.17 20.99 -88.39
C LYS A 255 8.06 20.53 -89.85
N SER A 256 7.38 19.41 -90.10
CA SER A 256 7.14 18.92 -91.46
C SER A 256 6.31 19.90 -92.29
N GLU A 257 5.25 20.48 -91.72
CA GLU A 257 4.44 21.50 -92.41
C GLU A 257 5.28 22.72 -92.80
N ILE A 258 6.13 23.21 -91.87
CA ILE A 258 7.05 24.33 -92.15
C ILE A 258 8.05 23.96 -93.26
N ASP A 259 8.61 22.75 -93.24
CA ASP A 259 9.56 22.28 -94.24
C ASP A 259 8.90 22.18 -95.64
N ASP A 260 7.66 21.70 -95.71
CA ASP A 260 6.90 21.59 -96.96
C ASP A 260 6.48 22.96 -97.49
N GLU A 261 6.02 23.88 -96.62
CA GLU A 261 5.79 25.28 -97.00
C GLU A 261 7.06 25.95 -97.55
N TYR A 262 8.20 25.70 -96.90
CA TYR A 262 9.48 26.24 -97.32
C TYR A 262 9.88 25.71 -98.70
N LYS A 263 9.74 24.40 -98.96
CA LYS A 263 9.98 23.81 -100.28
C LYS A 263 9.06 24.39 -101.35
N ALA A 264 7.75 24.50 -101.06
CA ALA A 264 6.78 25.05 -102.00
C ALA A 264 7.08 26.52 -102.35
N LYS A 265 7.49 27.33 -101.36
CA LYS A 265 7.96 28.71 -101.59
C LYS A 265 9.23 28.72 -102.45
N LYS A 266 10.19 27.84 -102.17
CA LYS A 266 11.43 27.72 -102.95
C LYS A 266 11.16 27.33 -104.41
N GLU A 267 10.26 26.38 -104.65
CA GLU A 267 9.85 25.99 -106.02
C GLU A 267 9.12 27.11 -106.76
N LYS A 268 8.21 27.84 -106.08
CA LYS A 268 7.57 29.01 -106.68
C LYS A 268 8.59 30.08 -107.06
N LEU A 269 9.56 30.35 -106.18
CA LEU A 269 10.68 31.25 -106.47
C LEU A 269 11.52 30.77 -107.65
N GLY A 270 11.78 29.46 -107.75
CA GLY A 270 12.45 28.85 -108.89
C GLY A 270 11.69 29.05 -110.19
N LYS A 271 10.37 28.80 -110.21
CA LYS A 271 9.53 29.02 -111.40
C LYS A 271 9.46 30.48 -111.83
N ILE A 272 9.32 31.40 -110.87
CA ILE A 272 9.38 32.84 -111.16
C ILE A 272 10.75 33.20 -111.74
N TYR A 273 11.82 32.64 -111.19
CA TYR A 273 13.15 32.85 -111.74
C TYR A 273 13.26 32.32 -113.17
N ASP A 274 12.83 31.09 -113.44
CA ASP A 274 12.89 30.49 -114.78
C ASP A 274 12.02 31.25 -115.79
N ASP A 275 10.74 31.49 -115.48
CA ASP A 275 9.75 32.14 -116.36
C ASP A 275 10.15 33.57 -116.74
N TYR A 276 10.71 34.34 -115.80
CA TYR A 276 11.10 35.72 -116.06
C TYR A 276 12.58 35.88 -116.42
N SER A 277 13.42 34.86 -116.24
CA SER A 277 14.84 34.95 -116.61
C SER A 277 15.02 35.09 -118.12
N GLU A 278 14.27 34.33 -118.91
CA GLU A 278 14.32 34.42 -120.37
C GLU A 278 13.74 35.74 -120.86
N ASP A 279 12.58 36.16 -120.35
CA ASP A 279 11.96 37.45 -120.72
C ASP A 279 12.82 38.65 -120.33
N ILE A 280 13.46 38.63 -119.15
CA ILE A 280 14.39 39.70 -118.74
C ILE A 280 15.66 39.67 -119.61
N VAL A 281 16.18 38.50 -119.95
CA VAL A 281 17.34 38.38 -120.85
C VAL A 281 16.98 38.85 -122.26
N ASP A 282 15.77 38.56 -122.75
CA ASP A 282 15.24 38.98 -124.04
C ASP A 282 14.93 40.49 -124.08
N ASP A 283 14.37 41.07 -123.02
CA ASP A 283 14.12 42.52 -122.92
C ASP A 283 15.43 43.31 -122.76
N ILE A 284 16.41 42.78 -122.03
CA ILE A 284 17.75 43.36 -121.94
C ILE A 284 18.46 43.26 -123.30
N THR A 285 18.42 42.11 -123.97
CA THR A 285 19.04 41.96 -125.30
C THR A 285 18.33 42.80 -126.36
N LYS A 286 16.99 42.92 -126.32
CA LYS A 286 16.25 43.87 -127.16
C LYS A 286 16.61 45.32 -126.85
N SER A 287 16.69 45.72 -125.59
CA SER A 287 17.06 47.11 -125.22
C SER A 287 18.48 47.44 -125.68
N ILE A 288 19.43 46.50 -125.56
CA ILE A 288 20.80 46.67 -126.07
C ILE A 288 20.83 46.72 -127.61
N LEU A 289 19.96 45.96 -128.29
CA LEU A 289 19.86 45.95 -129.75
C LEU A 289 19.13 47.19 -130.30
N GLU A 290 18.10 47.69 -129.61
CA GLU A 290 17.36 48.90 -129.98
C GLU A 290 18.15 50.19 -129.69
N GLU A 291 18.96 50.25 -128.62
CA GLU A 291 19.89 51.35 -128.39
C GLU A 291 21.01 51.43 -129.45
N ARG A 292 21.28 50.34 -130.18
CA ARG A 292 22.24 50.36 -131.30
C ARG A 292 21.67 50.92 -132.60
N TYR A 293 20.37 51.17 -132.68
CA TYR A 293 19.68 51.70 -133.86
C TYR A 293 19.06 53.10 -133.66
N LYS A 294 19.49 53.84 -132.63
CA LYS A 294 19.27 55.28 -132.51
C LYS A 294 20.56 56.07 -132.73
#